data_AF-A0A847B7V1-F1
#
_entry.id   AF-A0A847B7V1-F1
#
_cell.length_a   1.000
_cell.length_b   1.000
_cell.length_c   1.000
_cell.angle_alpha   90.00
_cell.angle_beta   90.00
_cell.angle_gamma   90.00
#
_symmetry.space_group_name_H-M   'P 1'
#
loop_
_entity.id
_entity.type
_entity.pdbx_description
1 polymer ?
#
loop_
_entity_poly.entity_id
_entity_poly.type
_entity_poly.pdbx_seq_one_letter_code
_entity_poly.pdbx_strand_id
1 'polypeptide(L)'
;MKTPNATTLKKYLSALTKMKKKYVTSDILSNVVGVYPEVIDETLAFFDPIVNIDYKYNLMDLVEPIEKYLEELESAKIRQPVKKPVTKKELSKYDSIADFVFQKMTIAGIIDRNIVLSDLELRELRKLIAMEIASRKPLKTKKKGR
;
A
#
# COMPACT_ATOMS: atom_id res chain seq x y z
N MET A 1 -18.25 11.87 3.92
CA MET A 1 -17.02 12.68 3.89
C MET A 1 -15.98 11.92 3.08
N LYS A 2 -15.41 12.55 2.06
CA LYS A 2 -14.41 11.94 1.17
C LYS A 2 -13.05 12.05 1.85
N THR A 3 -12.32 10.94 1.94
CA THR A 3 -10.97 10.96 2.51
C THR A 3 -10.03 11.77 1.61
N PRO A 4 -9.34 12.79 2.16
CA PRO A 4 -8.46 13.63 1.37
C PRO A 4 -7.21 12.85 0.93
N ASN A 5 -6.76 13.08 -0.31
CA ASN A 5 -5.57 12.44 -0.82
C ASN A 5 -4.31 13.04 -0.16
N ALA A 6 -3.39 12.20 0.32
CA ALA A 6 -2.15 12.67 0.95
C ALA A 6 -1.32 13.60 0.03
N THR A 7 -1.34 13.36 -1.29
CA THR A 7 -0.62 14.21 -2.25
C THR A 7 -1.23 15.60 -2.37
N THR A 8 -2.57 15.71 -2.34
CA THR A 8 -3.26 17.02 -2.41
C THR A 8 -3.06 17.79 -1.12
N LEU A 9 -3.14 17.13 0.04
CA LEU A 9 -2.85 17.74 1.34
C LEU A 9 -1.42 18.26 1.43
N LYS A 10 -0.42 17.50 0.99
CA LYS A 10 0.97 17.97 0.94
C LYS A 10 1.14 19.21 0.05
N LYS A 11 0.40 19.27 -1.07
CA LYS A 11 0.40 20.44 -1.96
C LYS A 11 -0.17 21.67 -1.25
N TYR A 12 -1.32 21.54 -0.58
CA TYR A 12 -1.96 22.62 0.16
C TYR A 12 -1.11 23.07 1.34
N LEU A 13 -0.60 22.13 2.14
CA LEU A 13 0.32 22.42 3.24
C LEU A 13 1.56 23.18 2.77
N SER A 14 2.20 22.71 1.68
CA SER A 14 3.37 23.40 1.12
C SER A 14 3.04 24.81 0.64
N ALA A 15 1.86 25.03 0.09
CA ALA A 15 1.43 26.36 -0.31
C ALA A 15 1.18 27.25 0.91
N LEU A 16 0.40 26.79 1.90
CA LEU A 16 0.10 27.52 3.13
C LEU A 16 1.38 27.92 3.90
N THR A 17 2.31 26.98 4.07
CA THR A 17 3.59 27.25 4.78
C THR A 17 4.53 28.19 4.02
N LYS A 18 4.49 28.19 2.68
CA LYS A 18 5.27 29.14 1.87
C LYS A 18 4.68 30.55 1.89
N MET A 19 3.39 30.69 2.19
CA MET A 19 2.74 31.98 2.27
C MET A 19 3.10 32.66 3.58
N LYS A 20 3.79 33.80 3.50
CA LYS A 20 4.11 34.64 4.68
C LYS A 20 2.91 35.43 5.22
N LYS A 21 1.68 35.02 4.88
CA LYS A 21 0.45 35.72 5.26
C LYS A 21 -0.10 35.09 6.54
N LYS A 22 -0.51 35.92 7.50
CA LYS A 22 -1.17 35.46 8.73
C LYS A 22 -2.58 34.92 8.48
N TYR A 23 -3.21 35.36 7.40
CA TYR A 23 -4.58 35.04 7.05
C TYR A 23 -4.65 34.63 5.58
N VAL A 24 -5.18 33.44 5.33
CA VAL A 24 -5.30 32.85 4.00
C VAL A 24 -6.68 32.24 3.86
N THR A 25 -7.44 32.69 2.87
CA THR A 25 -8.73 32.11 2.49
C THR A 25 -8.57 31.15 1.31
N SER A 26 -9.63 30.40 1.01
CA SER A 26 -9.68 29.44 -0.09
C SER A 26 -9.45 30.08 -1.46
N ASP A 27 -9.93 31.31 -1.67
CA ASP A 27 -9.64 32.10 -2.88
C ASP A 27 -8.14 32.39 -3.04
N ILE A 28 -7.49 32.76 -1.93
CA ILE A 28 -6.06 33.08 -1.93
C ILE A 28 -5.25 31.80 -2.20
N LEU A 29 -5.61 30.69 -1.56
CA LEU A 29 -4.95 29.41 -1.76
C LEU A 29 -5.19 28.87 -3.18
N SER A 30 -6.39 29.04 -3.72
CA SER A 30 -6.78 28.68 -5.09
C SER A 30 -5.85 29.32 -6.11
N ASN A 31 -5.59 30.62 -5.99
CA ASN A 31 -4.69 31.34 -6.89
C ASN A 31 -3.24 30.81 -6.87
N VAL A 32 -2.79 30.29 -5.73
CA VAL A 32 -1.43 29.76 -5.58
C VAL A 32 -1.32 28.32 -6.09
N VAL A 33 -2.35 27.51 -5.82
CA VAL A 33 -2.32 26.07 -6.08
C VAL A 33 -2.91 25.70 -7.44
N GLY A 34 -3.68 26.61 -8.05
CA GLY A 34 -4.39 26.41 -9.31
C GLY A 34 -5.55 25.42 -9.18
N VAL A 35 -6.27 25.46 -8.06
CA VAL A 35 -7.40 24.57 -7.76
C VAL A 35 -8.58 25.42 -7.28
N TYR A 36 -9.77 25.15 -7.81
CA TYR A 36 -10.99 25.88 -7.44
C TYR A 36 -11.22 25.93 -5.92
N PRO A 37 -11.65 27.08 -5.36
CA PRO A 37 -11.90 27.24 -3.93
C PRO A 37 -12.84 26.17 -3.38
N GLU A 38 -13.89 25.82 -4.11
CA GLU A 38 -14.89 24.84 -3.67
C GLU A 38 -14.29 23.44 -3.46
N VAL A 39 -13.30 23.08 -4.29
CA VAL A 39 -12.59 21.78 -4.17
C VAL A 39 -11.63 21.79 -2.98
N ILE A 40 -11.02 22.95 -2.72
CA ILE A 40 -10.18 23.15 -1.53
C ILE A 40 -11.06 23.01 -0.29
N ASP A 41 -12.21 23.69 -0.26
CA ASP A 41 -13.16 23.68 0.85
C ASP A 41 -13.69 22.27 1.10
N GLU A 42 -14.11 21.54 0.07
CA GLU A 42 -14.57 20.16 0.20
C GLU A 42 -13.47 19.25 0.80
N THR A 43 -12.21 19.48 0.43
CA THR A 43 -11.08 18.69 0.93
C THR A 43 -10.74 19.04 2.38
N LEU A 44 -10.75 20.34 2.73
CA LEU A 44 -10.39 20.84 4.05
C LEU A 44 -11.53 20.72 5.06
N ALA A 45 -12.78 20.59 4.60
CA ALA A 45 -13.95 20.28 5.41
C ALA A 45 -13.85 18.93 6.14
N PHE A 46 -12.91 18.08 5.75
CA PHE A 46 -12.55 16.89 6.50
C PHE A 46 -11.99 17.22 7.90
N PHE A 47 -11.27 18.33 8.04
CA PHE A 47 -10.67 18.77 9.30
C PHE A 47 -11.60 19.71 10.08
N ASP A 48 -12.22 20.65 9.38
CA ASP A 48 -13.19 21.57 9.96
C ASP A 48 -14.34 21.85 8.97
N PRO A 49 -15.57 21.37 9.25
CA PRO A 49 -16.73 21.63 8.40
C PRO A 49 -17.06 23.11 8.21
N ILE A 50 -16.60 24.00 9.08
CA ILE A 50 -16.86 25.45 9.02
C ILE A 50 -16.31 26.04 7.71
N VAL A 51 -15.26 25.47 7.14
CA VAL A 51 -14.64 25.92 5.89
C VAL A 51 -15.64 25.96 4.72
N ASN A 52 -16.60 25.03 4.68
CA ASN A 52 -17.63 25.02 3.63
C ASN A 52 -18.73 26.09 3.84
N ILE A 53 -18.81 26.66 5.03
CA ILE A 53 -19.89 27.58 5.43
C ILE A 53 -19.38 29.02 5.41
N ASP A 54 -18.16 29.24 5.90
CA ASP A 54 -17.53 30.55 5.95
C ASP A 54 -16.42 30.68 4.90
N TYR A 55 -16.73 31.36 3.80
CA TYR A 55 -15.78 31.67 2.73
C TYR A 55 -14.61 32.59 3.18
N LYS A 56 -14.73 33.20 4.35
CA LYS A 56 -13.69 34.01 5.01
C LYS A 56 -13.00 33.23 6.14
N TYR A 57 -13.13 31.92 6.17
CA TYR A 57 -12.40 31.11 7.12
C TYR A 57 -10.88 31.20 6.89
N ASN A 58 -10.12 31.20 7.98
CA ASN A 58 -8.66 31.24 7.93
C ASN A 58 -8.07 29.83 7.81
N LEU A 59 -7.62 29.46 6.62
CA LEU A 59 -7.05 28.14 6.36
C LEU A 59 -5.71 27.90 7.09
N MET A 60 -5.08 28.94 7.64
CA MET A 60 -3.86 28.80 8.46
C MET A 60 -4.13 28.02 9.75
N ASP A 61 -5.36 28.05 10.27
CA ASP A 61 -5.75 27.35 11.49
C ASP A 61 -5.81 25.83 11.28
N LEU A 62 -5.84 25.38 10.03
CA LEU A 62 -5.87 23.96 9.64
C LEU A 62 -4.50 23.36 9.39
N VAL A 63 -3.42 24.16 9.45
CA VAL A 63 -2.06 23.66 9.19
C VAL A 63 -1.69 22.55 10.18
N GLU A 64 -1.84 22.78 11.49
CA GLU A 64 -1.50 21.77 12.51
C GLU A 64 -2.33 20.47 12.37
N PRO A 65 -3.67 20.52 12.20
CA PRO A 65 -4.47 19.32 11.89
C PRO A 65 -3.99 18.54 10.66
N ILE A 66 -3.61 19.24 9.60
CA ILE A 66 -3.15 18.61 8.35
C ILE A 66 -1.78 17.94 8.56
N GLU A 67 -0.85 18.59 9.26
CA GLU A 67 0.47 18.02 9.58
C GLU A 67 0.34 16.73 10.38
N LYS A 68 -0.44 16.78 11.46
CA LYS A 68 -0.68 15.62 12.32
C LYS A 68 -1.28 14.45 11.54
N TYR A 69 -2.25 14.71 10.67
CA TYR A 69 -2.86 13.68 9.83
C TYR A 69 -1.86 13.07 8.84
N LEU A 70 -0.98 13.88 8.25
CA LEU A 70 0.07 13.40 7.36
C LEU A 70 1.11 12.55 8.11
N GLU A 71 1.48 12.92 9.33
CA GLU A 71 2.37 12.12 10.20
C GLU A 71 1.74 10.77 10.59
N GLU A 72 0.46 10.75 10.93
CA GLU A 72 -0.28 9.51 11.20
C GLU A 72 -0.33 8.60 9.96
N LEU A 73 -0.53 9.17 8.77
CA LEU A 73 -0.49 8.41 7.51
C LEU A 73 0.91 7.88 7.17
N GLU A 74 1.97 8.61 7.52
CA GLU A 74 3.35 8.18 7.28
C GLU A 74 3.79 7.11 8.27
N SER A 75 3.46 7.27 9.55
CA SER A 75 3.71 6.25 10.57
C SER A 75 2.94 4.95 10.31
N ALA A 76 1.71 5.03 9.78
CA ALA A 76 0.97 3.85 9.34
C ALA A 76 1.58 3.14 8.12
N LYS A 77 2.41 3.82 7.31
CA LYS A 77 3.14 3.21 6.18
C LYS A 77 4.42 2.49 6.61
N ILE A 78 4.89 2.72 7.83
CA ILE A 78 6.08 2.05 8.36
C ILE A 78 5.69 0.63 8.77
N ARG A 79 6.14 -0.35 7.97
CA ARG A 79 6.16 -1.82 8.18
C ARG A 79 5.09 -2.62 7.43
N GLN A 80 5.23 -2.70 6.11
CA GLN A 80 5.15 -4.04 5.51
C GLN A 80 6.58 -4.50 5.24
N PRO A 81 7.06 -5.59 5.86
CA PRO A 81 8.38 -6.11 5.54
C PRO A 81 8.42 -6.42 4.05
N VAL A 82 9.43 -5.89 3.35
CA VAL A 82 9.64 -6.15 1.94
C VAL A 82 9.64 -7.66 1.75
N LYS A 83 8.62 -8.15 1.05
CA LYS A 83 8.38 -9.56 0.82
C LYS A 83 9.59 -10.12 0.07
N LYS A 84 10.53 -10.76 0.78
CA LYS A 84 11.71 -11.38 0.14
C LYS A 84 11.23 -12.31 -0.98
N PRO A 85 11.70 -12.12 -2.22
CA PRO A 85 11.32 -12.97 -3.32
C PRO A 85 11.99 -14.34 -3.15
N VAL A 86 11.19 -15.42 -3.19
CA VAL A 86 11.73 -16.78 -3.19
C VAL A 86 12.60 -16.96 -4.43
N THR A 87 13.87 -17.26 -4.23
CA THR A 87 14.86 -17.41 -5.30
C THR A 87 14.84 -18.83 -5.89
N LYS A 88 15.30 -18.98 -7.14
CA LYS A 88 15.40 -20.32 -7.78
C LYS A 88 16.37 -21.25 -7.03
N LYS A 89 17.36 -20.69 -6.33
CA LYS A 89 18.34 -21.43 -5.52
C LYS A 89 17.73 -22.03 -4.25
N GLU A 90 16.68 -21.40 -3.70
CA GLU A 90 15.93 -21.95 -2.57
C GLU A 90 15.02 -23.08 -3.02
N LEU A 91 14.41 -22.94 -4.21
CA LEU A 91 13.55 -23.97 -4.80
C LEU A 91 14.32 -25.22 -5.22
N SER A 92 15.57 -25.08 -5.68
CA SER A 92 16.41 -26.22 -6.07
C SER A 92 16.90 -27.07 -4.89
N LYS A 93 16.58 -26.69 -3.65
CA LYS A 93 16.87 -27.52 -2.47
C LYS A 93 15.86 -28.67 -2.31
N TYR A 94 14.73 -28.59 -3.01
CA TYR A 94 13.65 -29.55 -2.93
C TYR A 94 13.43 -30.19 -4.30
N ASP A 95 13.52 -31.51 -4.36
CA ASP A 95 13.31 -32.25 -5.61
C ASP A 95 11.81 -32.39 -5.95
N SER A 96 10.95 -32.39 -4.93
CA SER A 96 9.50 -32.53 -5.08
C SER A 96 8.72 -31.88 -3.94
N ILE A 97 7.41 -31.77 -4.09
CA ILE A 97 6.52 -31.32 -3.00
C ILE A 97 6.62 -32.26 -1.80
N ALA A 98 6.76 -33.58 -2.03
CA ALA A 98 6.90 -34.56 -0.96
C ALA A 98 8.20 -34.37 -0.19
N ASP A 99 9.29 -34.01 -0.87
CA ASP A 99 10.58 -33.70 -0.23
C ASP A 99 10.51 -32.41 0.60
N PHE A 100 9.82 -31.37 0.11
CA PHE A 100 9.55 -30.17 0.91
C PHE A 100 8.77 -30.50 2.20
N VAL A 101 7.70 -31.29 2.09
CA VAL A 101 6.93 -31.75 3.26
C VAL A 101 7.83 -32.58 4.19
N PHE A 102 8.65 -33.47 3.63
CA PHE A 102 9.56 -34.30 4.41
C PHE A 102 10.56 -33.47 5.22
N GLN A 103 11.21 -32.49 4.61
CA GLN A 103 12.23 -31.67 5.26
C GLN A 103 11.65 -30.65 6.26
N LYS A 104 10.46 -30.10 5.99
CA LYS A 104 9.91 -28.96 6.75
C LYS A 104 8.79 -29.31 7.71
N MET A 105 8.09 -30.42 7.48
CA MET A 105 6.87 -30.77 8.23
C MET A 105 6.98 -32.12 8.93
N THR A 106 8.18 -32.70 9.03
CA THR A 106 8.37 -34.06 9.54
C THR A 106 9.37 -34.08 10.68
N ILE A 107 9.01 -34.74 11.77
CA ILE A 107 9.89 -34.99 12.92
C ILE A 107 10.01 -36.50 13.08
N ALA A 108 11.25 -37.02 13.06
CA ALA A 108 11.53 -38.45 13.17
C ALA A 108 10.76 -39.33 12.14
N GLY A 109 10.53 -38.81 10.93
CA GLY A 109 9.84 -39.54 9.86
C GLY A 109 8.29 -39.53 9.95
N ILE A 110 7.72 -38.84 10.95
CA ILE A 110 6.27 -38.62 11.07
C ILE A 110 5.93 -37.16 10.79
N ILE A 111 4.89 -36.93 10.00
CA ILE A 111 4.41 -35.58 9.68
C ILE A 111 3.81 -34.96 10.95
N ASP A 112 4.41 -33.87 11.42
CA ASP A 112 3.89 -33.09 12.53
C ASP A 112 2.81 -32.12 12.01
N ARG A 113 1.60 -32.29 12.52
CA ARG A 113 0.43 -31.48 12.17
C ARG A 113 0.42 -30.12 12.86
N ASN A 114 1.28 -29.91 13.86
CA ASN A 114 1.35 -28.67 14.62
C ASN A 114 2.38 -27.68 14.07
N ILE A 115 3.16 -28.08 13.05
CA ILE A 115 4.12 -27.18 12.40
C ILE A 115 3.38 -26.10 11.61
N VAL A 116 3.65 -24.85 11.97
CA VAL A 116 3.18 -23.67 11.23
C VAL A 116 4.31 -23.20 10.31
N LEU A 117 4.06 -23.27 9.01
CA LEU A 117 5.00 -22.78 8.00
C LEU A 117 5.12 -21.26 8.06
N SER A 118 6.33 -20.75 7.91
CA SER A 118 6.58 -19.32 7.77
C SER A 118 6.06 -18.78 6.43
N ASP A 119 5.86 -17.46 6.35
CA ASP A 119 5.46 -16.77 5.12
C ASP A 119 6.37 -17.04 3.91
N LEU A 120 7.64 -17.34 4.17
CA LEU A 120 8.61 -17.70 3.13
C LEU A 120 8.40 -19.13 2.63
N GLU A 121 8.24 -20.08 3.56
CA GLU A 121 7.99 -21.49 3.27
C GLU A 121 6.66 -21.69 2.54
N LEU A 122 5.61 -20.94 2.90
CA LEU A 122 4.34 -20.95 2.16
C LEU A 122 4.49 -20.47 0.71
N ARG A 123 5.40 -19.52 0.45
CA ARG A 123 5.69 -19.06 -0.91
C ARG A 123 6.54 -20.05 -1.69
N GLU A 124 7.47 -20.72 -1.05
CA GLU A 124 8.22 -21.83 -1.63
C GLU A 124 7.26 -22.94 -2.07
N LEU A 125 6.40 -23.38 -1.16
CA LEU A 125 5.38 -24.40 -1.43
C LEU A 125 4.44 -23.98 -2.58
N ARG A 126 3.96 -22.73 -2.58
CA ARG A 126 3.12 -22.21 -3.67
C ARG A 126 3.80 -22.27 -5.03
N LYS A 127 5.12 -21.99 -5.09
CA LYS A 127 5.89 -22.08 -6.34
C LYS A 127 6.12 -23.53 -6.77
N LEU A 128 6.44 -24.42 -5.85
CA LEU A 128 6.57 -25.86 -6.14
C LEU A 128 5.26 -26.44 -6.68
N ILE A 129 4.12 -26.11 -6.08
CA ILE A 129 2.80 -26.49 -6.57
C ILE A 129 2.55 -25.93 -7.98
N ALA A 130 2.88 -24.66 -8.22
CA ALA A 130 2.71 -24.06 -9.55
C ALA A 130 3.56 -24.75 -10.62
N MET A 131 4.78 -25.18 -10.28
CA MET A 131 5.66 -25.95 -11.17
C MET A 131 5.07 -27.33 -11.49
N GLU A 132 4.56 -28.03 -10.47
CA GLU A 132 3.91 -29.34 -10.63
C GLU A 132 2.61 -29.26 -11.45
N ILE A 133 1.80 -28.20 -11.25
CA ILE A 133 0.62 -27.96 -12.08
C ILE A 133 1.02 -27.67 -13.53
N ALA A 134 2.11 -26.92 -13.74
CA ALA A 134 2.60 -26.62 -15.08
C ALA A 134 3.13 -27.87 -15.80
N SER A 135 3.80 -28.79 -15.11
CA SER A 135 4.27 -30.06 -15.68
C SER A 135 3.12 -31.02 -16.03
N ARG A 136 2.03 -30.99 -15.26
CA ARG A 136 0.83 -31.82 -15.51
C ARG A 136 -0.10 -31.30 -16.59
N LYS A 137 0.02 -30.02 -17.00
CA LYS A 137 -0.77 -29.54 -18.14
C LYS A 137 -0.30 -30.28 -19.39
N PRO A 138 -1.20 -31.03 -20.08
CA PRO A 138 -0.80 -31.71 -21.29
C PRO A 138 -0.29 -30.66 -22.26
N LEU A 139 0.90 -30.91 -22.83
CA LEU A 139 1.40 -30.17 -23.99
C LEU A 139 0.26 -30.15 -24.99
N LYS A 140 -0.45 -29.02 -25.10
CA LYS A 140 -1.44 -28.81 -26.15
C LYS A 140 -0.68 -29.10 -27.43
N THR A 141 -0.95 -30.25 -28.02
CA THR A 141 -0.39 -30.68 -29.29
C THR A 141 -0.60 -29.51 -30.22
N LYS A 142 0.50 -28.85 -30.60
CA LYS A 142 0.48 -27.89 -31.70
C LYS A 142 -0.03 -28.70 -32.88
N LYS A 143 -1.32 -28.59 -33.19
CA LYS A 143 -1.87 -28.98 -34.48
C LYS A 143 -1.04 -28.23 -35.50
N LYS A 144 -0.07 -28.93 -36.10
CA LYS A 144 0.60 -28.51 -37.33
C LYS A 144 -0.54 -28.37 -38.34
N GLY A 145 -0.89 -27.13 -38.67
CA GLY A 145 -1.66 -26.86 -39.87
C GLY A 145 -0.79 -27.28 -41.06
N ARG A 146 -1.25 -28.29 -41.79
CA ARG A 146 -0.99 -28.53 -43.19
C ARG A 146 -2.33 -28.86 -43.83
#